data_AF-A0A8C6SDL9-F1
#
_entry.id   AF-A0A8C6SDL9-F1
#
_cell.length_a   1.000
_cell.length_b   1.000
_cell.length_c   1.000
_cell.angle_alpha   90.00
_cell.angle_beta   90.00
_cell.angle_gamma   90.00
#
_symmetry.space_group_name_H-M   'P 1'
#
loop_
_entity.id
_entity.type
_entity.pdbx_description
1 polymer ?
#
loop_
_entity_poly.entity_id
_entity_poly.type
_entity_poly.pdbx_seq_one_letter_code
_entity_poly.pdbx_strand_id
1 'polypeptide(L)'
;IVKVKTTAQQEEEKKKEREKKLKIYVAARDACFAKRKEGVKDEEALELTQQLLSSNPDFATLWNQRREILTHLETVKDEDGMQKIYDSELHFLESCLKVNPKSYGSWFHRGWVSSRLPRPNWVRELSLCDRCLSLDDRNFHCWDYRRMVVKMSGVSVEKELEFTDRLISSNFSNYSSWHYRSTLLTLLHPESPEPKSPSRDPQTHSHRVCEEQLLKEYELVQNAFFTDPNDQSAWFYYRWLLGRADREEMISCVYVSRDEERVVVGFSGPVNAESSGLFLVLDGQPQRVEWRSVHPCLKQSPVWICDLPPGTISDITNEHNLTVHWSEKPTRRDCALYTGRSESWCRDSATDQELFRSELSVEKTSVLQSELESCNQLQELEPLNKWCLLTIILLMRALDPLGYEKETLAHFQTLKEVDPMRSAYYSDLCSKFMIENTILKMEYAEVRVFSISDKNLTTLCHLDQLLLVTHISLSSNQLCRLPLQFAMLQCLEVLEAENNLIEKLEGLYHLPKLEEVLLRNNKISSLADLEPLASCPKLKHLDLRGNPVSQSDGVEAELKTLLPNVTELLL
;
A
#
# COMPACT_ATOMS: atom_id res chain seq x y z
N ILE A 1 44.34 27.91 44.64
CA ILE A 1 44.07 27.29 43.32
C ILE A 1 43.69 25.84 43.58
N VAL A 2 42.39 25.52 43.53
CA VAL A 2 41.91 24.13 43.69
C VAL A 2 42.43 23.35 42.47
N LYS A 3 43.27 22.34 42.70
CA LYS A 3 43.79 21.47 41.63
C LYS A 3 42.60 20.76 40.97
N VAL A 4 42.22 21.19 39.78
CA VAL A 4 41.27 20.47 38.94
C VAL A 4 41.92 19.14 38.54
N LYS A 5 41.22 18.02 38.77
CA LYS A 5 41.73 16.68 38.46
C LYS A 5 42.07 16.57 36.97
N THR A 6 43.20 15.94 36.65
CA THR A 6 43.60 15.70 35.26
C THR A 6 42.62 14.74 34.57
N THR A 7 42.45 14.85 33.25
CA THR A 7 41.54 14.00 32.45
C THR A 7 41.81 12.51 32.68
N ALA A 8 43.08 12.10 32.75
CA ALA A 8 43.47 10.71 33.02
C ALA A 8 43.05 10.23 34.42
N GLN A 9 43.13 11.09 35.45
CA GLN A 9 42.66 10.74 36.80
C GLN A 9 41.13 10.60 36.86
N GLN A 10 40.40 11.44 36.13
CA GLN A 10 38.93 11.33 36.03
C GLN A 10 38.51 10.06 35.28
N GLU A 11 39.24 9.66 34.23
CA GLU A 11 39.00 8.41 33.49
C GLU A 11 39.28 7.17 34.34
N GLU A 12 40.37 7.16 35.10
CA GLU A 12 40.71 6.04 35.97
C GLU A 12 39.71 5.89 37.14
N GLU A 13 39.24 7.00 37.73
CA GLU A 13 38.17 6.98 38.73
C GLU A 13 36.86 6.44 38.16
N LYS A 14 36.45 6.90 36.97
CA LYS A 14 35.27 6.38 36.26
C LYS A 14 35.40 4.88 35.95
N LYS A 15 36.59 4.41 35.58
CA LYS A 15 36.85 2.99 35.33
C LYS A 15 36.69 2.16 36.60
N LYS A 16 37.31 2.58 37.72
CA LYS A 16 37.19 1.89 39.01
C LYS A 16 35.74 1.86 39.51
N GLU A 17 34.98 2.94 39.31
CA GLU A 17 33.57 3.00 39.68
C GLU A 17 32.72 2.03 38.83
N ARG A 18 32.95 1.98 37.51
CA ARG A 18 32.28 1.03 36.60
C ARG A 18 32.59 -0.42 36.96
N GLU A 19 33.84 -0.74 37.27
CA GLU A 19 34.24 -2.10 37.69
C GLU A 19 33.56 -2.51 39.01
N LYS A 20 33.43 -1.59 39.97
CA LYS A 20 32.70 -1.84 41.22
C LYS A 20 31.22 -2.12 40.95
N LYS A 21 30.56 -1.30 40.12
CA LYS A 21 29.16 -1.49 39.71
C LYS A 21 28.96 -2.80 38.94
N LEU A 22 29.89 -3.16 38.07
CA LEU A 22 29.84 -4.41 37.30
C LEU A 22 29.95 -5.64 38.21
N LYS A 23 30.83 -5.63 39.22
CA LYS A 23 30.93 -6.74 40.18
C LYS A 23 29.62 -6.97 40.93
N ILE A 24 28.97 -5.90 41.38
CA ILE A 24 27.67 -5.96 42.06
C ILE A 24 26.60 -6.50 41.11
N TYR A 25 26.57 -5.99 39.87
CA TYR A 25 25.63 -6.44 38.83
C TYR A 25 25.79 -7.94 38.51
N VAL A 26 27.03 -8.41 38.33
CA VAL A 26 27.32 -9.82 38.04
C VAL A 26 26.89 -10.72 39.20
N ALA A 27 27.21 -10.35 40.44
CA ALA A 27 26.81 -11.11 41.61
C ALA A 27 25.28 -11.21 41.74
N ALA A 28 24.56 -10.10 41.57
CA ALA A 28 23.10 -10.10 41.60
C ALA A 28 22.48 -10.89 40.44
N ARG A 29 23.05 -10.81 39.23
CA ARG A 29 22.64 -11.62 38.07
C ARG A 29 22.78 -13.12 38.35
N ASP A 30 23.93 -13.53 38.87
CA ASP A 30 24.21 -14.94 39.12
C ASP A 30 23.29 -15.49 40.22
N ALA A 31 22.99 -14.69 41.25
CA ALA A 31 21.99 -15.02 42.27
C ALA A 31 20.57 -15.16 41.68
N CYS A 32 20.15 -14.24 40.80
CA CYS A 32 18.86 -14.35 40.09
C CYS A 32 18.73 -15.67 39.32
N PHE A 33 19.78 -16.04 38.58
CA PHE A 33 19.76 -17.27 37.78
C PHE A 33 19.85 -18.54 38.62
N ALA A 34 20.59 -18.52 39.74
CA ALA A 34 20.61 -19.62 40.69
C ALA A 34 19.21 -19.88 41.27
N LYS A 35 18.54 -18.85 41.80
CA LYS A 35 17.16 -18.97 42.31
C LYS A 35 16.19 -19.49 41.25
N ARG A 36 16.28 -18.99 40.01
CA ARG A 36 15.43 -19.48 38.91
C ARG A 36 15.66 -20.96 38.62
N LYS A 37 16.92 -21.40 38.60
CA LYS A 37 17.30 -22.80 38.36
C LYS A 37 16.83 -23.73 39.49
N GLU A 38 16.83 -23.24 40.72
CA GLU A 38 16.34 -23.96 41.91
C GLU A 38 14.80 -23.96 42.01
N GLY A 39 14.10 -23.25 41.11
CA GLY A 39 12.65 -23.16 41.10
C GLY A 39 12.07 -22.24 42.19
N VAL A 40 12.90 -21.40 42.80
CA VAL A 40 12.49 -20.46 43.85
C VAL A 40 11.72 -19.29 43.22
N LYS A 41 10.44 -19.14 43.60
CA LYS A 41 9.51 -18.14 43.05
C LYS A 41 8.89 -17.30 44.16
N ASP A 42 9.74 -16.56 44.88
CA ASP A 42 9.37 -15.74 46.03
C ASP A 42 9.53 -14.23 45.77
N GLU A 43 9.09 -13.41 46.72
CA GLU A 43 9.21 -11.95 46.66
C GLU A 43 10.69 -11.50 46.68
N GLU A 44 11.58 -12.26 47.31
CA GLU A 44 13.03 -11.99 47.28
C GLU A 44 13.61 -12.10 45.86
N ALA A 45 13.15 -13.07 45.06
CA ALA A 45 13.53 -13.17 43.65
C ALA A 45 13.02 -11.96 42.82
N LEU A 46 11.88 -11.37 43.18
CA LEU A 46 11.44 -10.10 42.60
C LEU A 46 12.37 -8.95 43.00
N GLU A 47 12.78 -8.85 44.25
CA GLU A 47 13.72 -7.79 44.67
C GLU A 47 15.06 -7.86 43.93
N LEU A 48 15.63 -9.07 43.79
CA LEU A 48 16.90 -9.28 43.08
C LEU A 48 16.80 -8.91 41.59
N THR A 49 15.72 -9.30 40.91
CA THR A 49 15.51 -8.93 39.51
C THR A 49 15.25 -7.42 39.35
N GLN A 50 14.59 -6.80 40.33
CA GLN A 50 14.36 -5.34 40.36
C GLN A 50 15.67 -4.56 40.46
N GLN A 51 16.64 -4.98 41.26
CA GLN A 51 17.95 -4.32 41.35
C GLN A 51 18.66 -4.22 39.98
N LEU A 52 18.59 -5.29 39.19
CA LEU A 52 19.22 -5.36 37.88
C LEU A 52 18.46 -4.53 36.83
N LEU A 53 17.14 -4.71 36.78
CA LEU A 53 16.27 -4.04 35.80
C LEU A 53 16.12 -2.53 36.07
N SER A 54 16.26 -2.09 37.32
CA SER A 54 16.30 -0.65 37.66
C SER A 54 17.48 0.08 37.01
N SER A 55 18.55 -0.65 36.68
CA SER A 55 19.73 -0.08 36.00
C SER A 55 19.74 -0.38 34.51
N ASN A 56 19.24 -1.55 34.10
CA ASN A 56 19.16 -1.99 32.72
C ASN A 56 17.81 -2.68 32.45
N PRO A 57 16.76 -1.92 32.09
CA PRO A 57 15.44 -2.47 31.82
C PRO A 57 15.38 -3.31 30.53
N ASP A 58 16.42 -3.30 29.70
CA ASP A 58 16.44 -4.07 28.45
C ASP A 58 16.93 -5.51 28.62
N PHE A 59 17.18 -5.95 29.85
CA PHE A 59 17.56 -7.34 30.11
C PHE A 59 16.33 -8.26 30.11
N ALA A 60 15.87 -8.61 28.90
CA ALA A 60 14.59 -9.29 28.64
C ALA A 60 14.37 -10.58 29.43
N THR A 61 15.41 -11.38 29.67
CA THR A 61 15.32 -12.64 30.42
C THR A 61 14.81 -12.43 31.84
N LEU A 62 15.14 -11.30 32.48
CA LEU A 62 14.67 -11.02 33.84
C LEU A 62 13.19 -10.67 33.86
N TRP A 63 12.64 -10.01 32.83
CA TRP A 63 11.20 -9.82 32.71
C TRP A 63 10.45 -11.15 32.61
N ASN A 64 11.01 -12.13 31.88
CA ASN A 64 10.43 -13.47 31.81
C ASN A 64 10.41 -14.14 33.19
N GLN A 65 11.53 -14.06 33.92
CA GLN A 65 11.62 -14.58 35.28
C GLN A 65 10.64 -13.90 36.22
N ARG A 66 10.48 -12.57 36.14
CA ARG A 66 9.48 -11.85 36.94
C ARG A 66 8.07 -12.34 36.67
N ARG A 67 7.69 -12.57 35.41
CA ARG A 67 6.37 -13.14 35.07
C ARG A 67 6.17 -14.54 35.62
N GLU A 68 7.19 -15.39 35.56
CA GLU A 68 7.14 -16.74 36.18
C GLU A 68 6.87 -16.68 37.68
N ILE A 69 7.49 -15.71 38.38
CA ILE A 69 7.29 -15.49 39.80
C ILE A 69 5.89 -14.94 40.08
N LEU A 70 5.48 -13.87 39.38
CA LEU A 70 4.18 -13.24 39.56
C LEU A 70 3.02 -14.22 39.28
N THR A 71 3.12 -15.02 38.23
CA THR A 71 2.13 -16.08 37.93
C THR A 71 2.09 -17.17 39.01
N HIS A 72 3.21 -17.47 39.67
CA HIS A 72 3.16 -18.37 40.82
C HIS A 72 2.46 -17.71 42.01
N LEU A 73 2.78 -16.43 42.30
CA LEU A 73 2.15 -15.70 43.40
C LEU A 73 0.64 -15.54 43.22
N GLU A 74 0.14 -15.43 41.98
CA GLU A 74 -1.30 -15.46 41.65
C GLU A 74 -2.00 -16.72 42.19
N THR A 75 -1.30 -17.84 42.33
CA THR A 75 -1.87 -19.10 42.84
C THR A 75 -1.86 -19.23 44.36
N VAL A 76 -1.11 -18.36 45.04
CA VAL A 76 -0.84 -18.46 46.48
C VAL A 76 -1.45 -17.30 47.27
N LYS A 77 -1.53 -16.12 46.66
CA LYS A 77 -2.06 -14.90 47.28
C LYS A 77 -3.54 -14.72 46.90
N ASP A 78 -4.27 -14.04 47.76
CA ASP A 78 -5.63 -13.59 47.49
C ASP A 78 -5.63 -12.35 46.57
N GLU A 79 -6.82 -11.94 46.11
CA GLU A 79 -6.96 -10.80 45.19
C GLU A 79 -6.40 -9.49 45.77
N ASP A 80 -6.61 -9.22 47.05
CA ASP A 80 -6.10 -8.03 47.72
C ASP A 80 -4.56 -8.07 47.85
N GLY A 81 -3.99 -9.24 48.13
CA GLY A 81 -2.55 -9.47 48.12
C GLY A 81 -1.94 -9.25 46.74
N MET A 82 -2.55 -9.84 45.69
CA MET A 82 -2.09 -9.67 44.32
C MET A 82 -2.24 -8.25 43.80
N GLN A 83 -3.31 -7.54 44.17
CA GLN A 83 -3.50 -6.14 43.84
C GLN A 83 -2.31 -5.30 44.34
N LYS A 84 -1.90 -5.48 45.60
CA LYS A 84 -0.74 -4.75 46.18
C LYS A 84 0.57 -5.06 45.48
N ILE A 85 0.80 -6.34 45.14
CA ILE A 85 2.01 -6.77 44.43
C ILE A 85 2.06 -6.12 43.05
N TYR A 86 0.96 -6.16 42.28
CA TYR A 86 0.91 -5.53 40.97
C TYR A 86 0.96 -4.01 41.03
N ASP A 87 0.38 -3.37 42.05
CA ASP A 87 0.55 -1.94 42.26
C ASP A 87 2.02 -1.57 42.49
N SER A 88 2.74 -2.35 43.30
CA SER A 88 4.20 -2.19 43.47
C SER A 88 4.94 -2.38 42.14
N GLU A 89 4.58 -3.41 41.39
CA GLU A 89 5.15 -3.71 40.07
C GLU A 89 4.97 -2.55 39.09
N LEU A 90 3.80 -1.92 39.05
CA LEU A 90 3.53 -0.76 38.22
C LEU A 90 4.38 0.47 38.61
N HIS A 91 4.67 0.68 39.90
CA HIS A 91 5.56 1.75 40.35
C HIS A 91 7.01 1.48 39.97
N PHE A 92 7.45 0.21 40.10
CA PHE A 92 8.77 -0.22 39.65
C PHE A 92 8.93 -0.04 38.13
N LEU A 93 7.93 -0.44 37.34
CA LEU A 93 7.92 -0.24 35.90
C LEU A 93 7.97 1.23 35.49
N GLU A 94 7.27 2.12 36.21
CA GLU A 94 7.38 3.57 35.96
C GLU A 94 8.82 4.07 36.18
N SER A 95 9.53 3.52 37.17
CA SER A 95 10.95 3.83 37.39
C SER A 95 11.83 3.30 36.26
N CYS A 96 11.55 2.10 35.74
CA CYS A 96 12.25 1.54 34.57
C CYS A 96 12.04 2.39 33.31
N LEU A 97 10.81 2.86 33.08
CA LEU A 97 10.49 3.73 31.94
C LEU A 97 11.16 5.09 32.04
N LYS A 98 11.44 5.60 33.25
CA LYS A 98 12.28 6.80 33.43
C LYS A 98 13.74 6.57 33.04
N VAL A 99 14.24 5.34 33.19
CA VAL A 99 15.61 4.96 32.78
C VAL A 99 15.70 4.80 31.28
N ASN A 100 14.78 4.04 30.68
CA ASN A 100 14.66 3.92 29.24
C ASN A 100 13.18 3.94 28.81
N PRO A 101 12.65 5.09 28.35
CA PRO A 101 11.25 5.21 27.91
C PRO A 101 10.96 4.45 26.61
N LYS A 102 11.99 3.89 25.96
CA LYS A 102 11.91 3.09 24.73
C LYS A 102 12.21 1.61 24.95
N SER A 103 12.18 1.16 26.21
CA SER A 103 12.40 -0.26 26.52
C SER A 103 11.19 -1.11 26.14
N TYR A 104 11.33 -1.95 25.12
CA TYR A 104 10.31 -2.94 24.75
C TYR A 104 9.93 -3.85 25.92
N GLY A 105 10.93 -4.30 26.69
CA GLY A 105 10.71 -5.19 27.83
C GLY A 105 9.82 -4.56 28.89
N SER A 106 10.08 -3.30 29.25
CA SER A 106 9.27 -2.58 30.24
C SER A 106 7.84 -2.33 29.76
N TRP A 107 7.64 -1.84 28.54
CA TRP A 107 6.29 -1.60 28.01
C TRP A 107 5.47 -2.88 27.87
N PHE A 108 6.08 -3.94 27.33
CA PHE A 108 5.42 -5.24 27.21
C PHE A 108 5.05 -5.82 28.58
N HIS A 109 5.98 -5.79 29.55
CA HIS A 109 5.71 -6.27 30.90
C HIS A 109 4.62 -5.45 31.59
N ARG A 110 4.59 -4.13 31.38
CA ARG A 110 3.51 -3.28 31.89
C ARG A 110 2.15 -3.65 31.31
N GLY A 111 2.06 -3.88 29.99
CA GLY A 111 0.82 -4.35 29.36
C GLY A 111 0.37 -5.69 29.92
N TRP A 112 1.31 -6.62 30.13
CA TRP A 112 1.05 -7.90 30.76
C TRP A 112 0.50 -7.76 32.19
N VAL A 113 1.12 -6.90 33.02
CA VAL A 113 0.63 -6.61 34.38
C VAL A 113 -0.77 -5.98 34.35
N SER A 114 -0.97 -4.95 33.51
CA SER A 114 -2.24 -4.23 33.41
C SER A 114 -3.40 -5.14 32.98
N SER A 115 -3.14 -6.14 32.14
CA SER A 115 -4.15 -7.13 31.71
C SER A 115 -4.55 -8.15 32.79
N ARG A 116 -3.78 -8.24 33.88
CA ARG A 116 -3.94 -9.24 34.96
C ARG A 116 -4.30 -8.65 36.32
N LEU A 117 -4.31 -7.32 36.43
CA LEU A 117 -4.76 -6.63 37.62
C LEU A 117 -6.21 -7.03 37.95
N PRO A 118 -6.51 -7.44 39.20
CA PRO A 118 -7.89 -7.68 39.61
C PRO A 118 -8.77 -6.43 39.46
N ARG A 119 -8.23 -5.26 39.84
CA ARG A 119 -8.91 -3.96 39.74
C ARG A 119 -7.99 -2.94 39.05
N PRO A 120 -7.95 -2.90 37.71
CA PRO A 120 -7.08 -1.98 36.98
C PRO A 120 -7.55 -0.53 37.13
N ASN A 121 -6.61 0.39 37.36
CA ASN A 121 -6.87 1.83 37.38
C ASN A 121 -6.48 2.45 36.03
N TRP A 122 -7.41 2.44 35.07
CA TRP A 122 -7.16 2.96 33.72
C TRP A 122 -6.89 4.46 33.69
N VAL A 123 -7.44 5.23 34.64
CA VAL A 123 -7.17 6.67 34.76
C VAL A 123 -5.70 6.93 35.06
N ARG A 124 -5.09 6.12 35.95
CA ARG A 124 -3.65 6.18 36.23
C ARG A 124 -2.82 5.87 34.99
N GLU A 125 -3.22 4.85 34.21
CA GLU A 125 -2.48 4.42 33.02
C GLU A 125 -2.58 5.44 31.87
N LEU A 126 -3.75 6.04 31.65
CA LEU A 126 -3.90 7.14 30.70
C LEU A 126 -3.09 8.37 31.15
N SER A 127 -3.11 8.71 32.45
CA SER A 127 -2.29 9.80 32.98
C SER A 127 -0.79 9.53 32.82
N LEU A 128 -0.33 8.29 32.96
CA LEU A 128 1.05 7.93 32.63
C LEU A 128 1.35 8.17 31.15
N CYS A 129 0.45 7.77 30.25
CA CYS A 129 0.61 8.01 28.82
C CYS A 129 0.72 9.50 28.52
N ASP A 130 -0.15 10.33 29.11
CA ASP A 130 -0.12 11.79 28.94
C ASP A 130 1.24 12.37 29.39
N ARG A 131 1.79 11.91 30.53
CA ARG A 131 3.11 12.35 31.02
C ARG A 131 4.24 11.88 30.12
N CYS A 132 4.19 10.66 29.61
CA CYS A 132 5.22 10.13 28.73
C CYS A 132 5.22 10.86 27.38
N LEU A 133 4.04 11.13 26.83
CA LEU A 133 3.88 11.85 25.56
C LEU A 133 4.15 13.35 25.69
N SER A 134 3.99 13.96 26.87
CA SER A 134 4.44 15.34 27.07
C SER A 134 5.97 15.49 27.12
N LEU A 135 6.70 14.39 27.40
CA LEU A 135 8.16 14.36 27.39
C LEU A 135 8.75 13.97 26.02
N ASP A 136 8.14 12.98 25.35
CA ASP A 136 8.49 12.54 24.00
C ASP A 136 7.20 12.19 23.27
N ASP A 137 6.65 13.17 22.57
CA ASP A 137 5.37 13.11 21.86
C ASP A 137 5.40 12.20 20.62
N ARG A 138 6.60 11.74 20.23
CA ARG A 138 6.88 10.77 19.16
C ARG A 138 7.23 9.37 19.69
N ASN A 139 7.11 9.13 21.00
CA ASN A 139 7.37 7.81 21.57
C ASN A 139 6.29 6.80 21.16
N PHE A 140 6.54 6.07 20.07
CA PHE A 140 5.57 5.10 19.53
C PHE A 140 5.22 3.99 20.53
N HIS A 141 6.12 3.60 21.44
CA HIS A 141 5.79 2.60 22.47
C HIS A 141 4.70 3.09 23.42
N CYS A 142 4.75 4.38 23.77
CA CYS A 142 3.72 4.98 24.61
C CYS A 142 2.40 5.11 23.86
N TRP A 143 2.44 5.46 22.56
CA TRP A 143 1.26 5.45 21.71
C TRP A 143 0.63 4.06 21.60
N ASP A 144 1.43 3.02 21.39
CA ASP A 144 0.99 1.62 21.33
C ASP A 144 0.35 1.19 22.66
N TYR A 145 1.00 1.53 23.78
CA TYR A 145 0.48 1.24 25.11
C TYR A 145 -0.83 1.98 25.37
N ARG A 146 -0.93 3.26 24.99
CA ARG A 146 -2.17 4.05 25.11
C ARG A 146 -3.31 3.39 24.33
N ARG A 147 -3.09 2.96 23.09
CA ARG A 147 -4.11 2.26 22.28
C ARG A 147 -4.61 1.00 22.95
N MET A 148 -3.72 0.22 23.57
CA MET A 148 -4.10 -0.93 24.38
C MET A 148 -4.93 -0.50 25.59
N VAL A 149 -4.51 0.51 26.36
CA VAL A 149 -5.25 1.01 27.54
C VAL A 149 -6.65 1.49 27.14
N VAL A 150 -6.77 2.30 26.09
CA VAL A 150 -8.04 2.80 25.54
C VAL A 150 -8.98 1.64 25.24
N LYS A 151 -8.49 0.64 24.48
CA LYS A 151 -9.25 -0.56 24.13
C LYS A 151 -9.74 -1.32 25.36
N MET A 152 -8.90 -1.48 26.38
CA MET A 152 -9.24 -2.21 27.60
C MET A 152 -10.19 -1.42 28.53
N SER A 153 -10.08 -0.10 28.53
CA SER A 153 -10.88 0.79 29.39
C SER A 153 -12.23 1.18 28.81
N GLY A 154 -12.46 0.94 27.51
CA GLY A 154 -13.67 1.36 26.80
C GLY A 154 -13.80 2.88 26.62
N VAL A 155 -12.69 3.60 26.56
CA VAL A 155 -12.72 5.04 26.22
C VAL A 155 -13.21 5.18 24.78
N SER A 156 -14.15 6.10 24.57
CA SER A 156 -14.77 6.29 23.26
C SER A 156 -13.81 6.94 22.25
N VAL A 157 -14.07 6.73 20.97
CA VAL A 157 -13.24 7.25 19.87
C VAL A 157 -13.22 8.78 19.89
N GLU A 158 -14.35 9.41 20.22
CA GLU A 158 -14.50 10.86 20.30
C GLU A 158 -13.54 11.47 21.33
N LYS A 159 -13.41 10.85 22.52
CA LYS A 159 -12.48 11.31 23.56
C LYS A 159 -11.01 11.19 23.14
N GLU A 160 -10.69 10.18 22.35
CA GLU A 160 -9.33 10.03 21.82
C GLU A 160 -9.06 11.00 20.67
N LEU A 161 -10.07 11.37 19.88
CA LEU A 161 -9.95 12.46 18.92
C LEU A 161 -9.72 13.80 19.63
N GLU A 162 -10.49 14.11 20.69
CA GLU A 162 -10.25 15.29 21.54
C GLU A 162 -8.83 15.29 22.15
N PHE A 163 -8.31 14.12 22.52
CA PHE A 163 -6.92 13.98 22.95
C PHE A 163 -5.94 14.37 21.85
N THR A 164 -6.13 13.88 20.62
CA THR A 164 -5.29 14.28 19.48
C THR A 164 -5.43 15.76 19.12
N ASP A 165 -6.63 16.35 19.24
CA ASP A 165 -6.86 17.79 19.01
C ASP A 165 -5.98 18.64 19.93
N ARG A 166 -5.93 18.28 21.22
CA ARG A 166 -5.06 18.95 22.20
C ARG A 166 -3.58 18.82 21.85
N LEU A 167 -3.16 17.66 21.35
CA LEU A 167 -1.76 17.45 20.97
C LEU A 167 -1.39 18.23 19.70
N ILE A 168 -2.26 18.24 18.69
CA ILE A 168 -2.03 19.00 17.45
C ILE A 168 -2.06 20.51 17.73
N SER A 169 -2.98 20.97 18.57
CA SER A 169 -3.06 22.38 18.96
C SER A 169 -1.81 22.86 19.72
N SER A 170 -1.13 21.95 20.43
CA SER A 170 0.11 22.29 21.14
C SER A 170 1.36 22.08 20.28
N ASN A 171 1.35 21.10 19.38
CA ASN A 171 2.41 20.81 18.43
C ASN A 171 1.82 20.19 17.14
N PHE A 172 1.57 21.01 16.13
CA PHE A 172 1.01 20.56 14.86
C PHE A 172 1.98 19.68 14.05
N SER A 173 3.28 19.68 14.37
CA SER A 173 4.29 18.80 13.76
C SER A 173 4.28 17.37 14.29
N ASN A 174 3.36 17.04 15.20
CA ASN A 174 3.29 15.71 15.78
C ASN A 174 2.67 14.68 14.81
N TYR A 175 3.54 14.04 14.03
CA TYR A 175 3.17 12.96 13.11
C TYR A 175 2.40 11.81 13.80
N SER A 176 2.73 11.48 15.05
CA SER A 176 2.08 10.40 15.76
C SER A 176 0.61 10.71 16.08
N SER A 177 0.29 11.97 16.38
CA SER A 177 -1.09 12.43 16.57
C SER A 177 -1.90 12.32 15.28
N TRP A 178 -1.37 12.82 14.15
CA TRP A 178 -2.03 12.69 12.84
C TRP A 178 -2.21 11.24 12.41
N HIS A 179 -1.19 10.41 12.61
CA HIS A 179 -1.30 8.98 12.36
C HIS A 179 -2.39 8.35 13.22
N TYR A 180 -2.44 8.65 14.52
CA TYR A 180 -3.46 8.09 15.39
C TYR A 180 -4.88 8.54 14.98
N ARG A 181 -5.06 9.82 14.61
CA ARG A 181 -6.31 10.31 14.01
C ARG A 181 -6.72 9.49 12.79
N SER A 182 -5.79 9.20 11.87
CA SER A 182 -6.09 8.39 10.68
C SER A 182 -6.66 7.00 11.01
N THR A 183 -6.29 6.43 12.17
CA THR A 183 -6.82 5.15 12.67
C THR A 183 -8.12 5.29 13.46
N LEU A 184 -8.34 6.43 14.13
CA LEU A 184 -9.54 6.68 14.92
C LEU A 184 -10.73 7.03 14.02
N LEU A 185 -10.51 7.84 12.99
CA LEU A 185 -11.57 8.27 12.08
C LEU A 185 -12.23 7.10 11.34
N THR A 186 -11.48 6.05 11.04
CA THR A 186 -12.02 4.82 10.44
C THR A 186 -12.91 4.02 11.40
N LEU A 187 -12.91 4.33 12.70
CA LEU A 187 -13.70 3.65 13.73
C LEU A 187 -14.98 4.41 14.12
N LEU A 188 -15.11 5.70 13.78
CA LEU A 188 -16.29 6.51 14.14
C LEU A 188 -17.58 6.03 13.45
N HIS A 189 -17.46 5.42 12.26
CA HIS A 189 -18.59 4.92 11.49
C HIS A 189 -18.29 3.52 10.93
N PRO A 190 -18.40 2.45 11.75
CA PRO A 190 -18.10 1.08 11.34
C PRO A 190 -19.08 0.47 10.32
N GLU A 191 -20.19 1.14 9.98
CA GLU A 191 -21.13 0.65 8.96
C GLU A 191 -20.58 0.87 7.56
N SER A 192 -19.78 -0.08 7.07
CA SER A 192 -20.22 -0.91 5.94
C SER A 192 -19.29 -2.11 5.71
N PRO A 193 -19.58 -3.26 6.36
CA PRO A 193 -19.27 -4.53 5.73
C PRO A 193 -20.42 -5.56 5.82
N GLU A 194 -21.68 -5.13 5.98
CA GLU A 194 -22.84 -6.02 5.81
C GLU A 194 -23.77 -5.57 4.66
N PRO A 195 -24.11 -6.47 3.72
CA PRO A 195 -24.99 -6.17 2.60
C PRO A 195 -26.43 -6.09 3.09
N LYS A 196 -26.94 -4.87 3.32
CA LYS A 196 -28.39 -4.67 3.44
C LYS A 196 -29.01 -4.72 2.04
N SER A 197 -29.49 -5.92 1.68
CA SER A 197 -30.45 -6.21 0.59
C SER A 197 -30.00 -5.99 -0.88
N PRO A 198 -30.43 -6.86 -1.83
CA PRO A 198 -30.01 -6.82 -3.24
C PRO A 198 -30.75 -5.75 -4.08
N SER A 199 -31.24 -4.69 -3.45
CA SER A 199 -32.10 -3.69 -4.11
C SER A 199 -31.88 -2.31 -3.50
N ARG A 200 -30.75 -1.69 -3.81
CA ARG A 200 -30.52 -0.24 -3.79
C ARG A 200 -29.20 0.09 -4.48
N ASP A 201 -29.17 1.25 -5.12
CA ASP A 201 -28.11 1.74 -6.02
C ASP A 201 -26.68 1.62 -5.44
N PRO A 202 -25.64 1.42 -6.27
CA PRO A 202 -24.27 1.17 -5.83
C PRO A 202 -23.51 2.37 -5.24
N GLN A 203 -24.19 3.44 -4.81
CA GLN A 203 -23.60 4.77 -4.67
C GLN A 203 -22.93 5.11 -3.32
N THR A 204 -22.67 4.17 -2.41
CA THR A 204 -22.30 4.56 -1.02
C THR A 204 -21.01 4.01 -0.42
N HIS A 205 -19.96 3.58 -1.15
CA HIS A 205 -18.76 3.03 -0.48
C HIS A 205 -17.40 3.41 -1.09
N SER A 206 -17.07 4.72 -1.17
CA SER A 206 -15.76 5.17 -1.70
C SER A 206 -14.88 5.93 -0.69
N HIS A 207 -15.41 6.31 0.48
CA HIS A 207 -14.70 7.21 1.40
C HIS A 207 -14.20 6.52 2.66
N ARG A 208 -12.93 6.77 3.03
CA ARG A 208 -12.28 6.27 4.26
C ARG A 208 -12.93 6.81 5.53
N VAL A 209 -13.54 7.99 5.41
CA VAL A 209 -14.12 8.79 6.47
C VAL A 209 -15.43 9.35 5.91
N CYS A 210 -16.47 9.45 6.73
CA CYS A 210 -17.72 10.07 6.29
C CYS A 210 -17.46 11.52 5.84
N GLU A 211 -18.23 12.00 4.87
CA GLU A 211 -17.96 13.30 4.25
C GLU A 211 -17.99 14.45 5.26
N GLU A 212 -18.96 14.47 6.18
CA GLU A 212 -19.05 15.51 7.21
C GLU A 212 -17.77 15.63 8.04
N GLN A 213 -17.20 14.49 8.46
CA GLN A 213 -15.97 14.48 9.24
C GLN A 213 -14.76 14.81 8.36
N LEU A 214 -14.74 14.36 7.10
CA LEU A 214 -13.69 14.67 6.14
C LEU A 214 -13.55 16.18 5.91
N LEU A 215 -14.68 16.91 5.80
CA LEU A 215 -14.67 18.37 5.62
C LEU A 215 -14.07 19.09 6.84
N LYS A 216 -14.38 18.62 8.07
CA LYS A 216 -13.78 19.16 9.30
C LYS A 216 -12.27 18.90 9.37
N GLU A 217 -11.82 17.72 8.92
CA GLU A 217 -10.39 17.41 8.87
C GLU A 217 -9.64 18.28 7.85
N TYR A 218 -10.23 18.62 6.70
CA TYR A 218 -9.58 19.52 5.76
C TYR A 218 -9.26 20.88 6.40
N GLU A 219 -10.24 21.49 7.05
CA GLU A 219 -10.05 22.77 7.77
C GLU A 219 -8.98 22.66 8.87
N LEU A 220 -9.00 21.58 9.66
CA LEU A 220 -8.00 21.36 10.71
C LEU A 220 -6.58 21.29 10.14
N VAL A 221 -6.40 20.55 9.06
CA VAL A 221 -5.09 20.29 8.46
C VAL A 221 -4.59 21.51 7.69
N GLN A 222 -5.50 22.23 7.03
CA GLN A 222 -5.24 23.52 6.41
C GLN A 222 -4.60 24.48 7.41
N ASN A 223 -5.23 24.69 8.57
CA ASN A 223 -4.68 25.55 9.61
C ASN A 223 -3.26 25.13 10.04
N ALA A 224 -2.97 23.82 10.10
CA ALA A 224 -1.66 23.31 10.47
C ALA A 224 -0.58 23.66 9.43
N PHE A 225 -0.77 23.31 8.15
CA PHE A 225 0.26 23.54 7.14
C PHE A 225 0.35 25.00 6.65
N PHE A 226 -0.66 25.85 6.88
CA PHE A 226 -0.52 27.31 6.68
C PHE A 226 0.21 27.99 7.84
N THR A 227 0.15 27.42 9.04
CA THR A 227 0.88 27.94 10.21
C THR A 227 2.38 27.62 10.11
N ASP A 228 2.73 26.41 9.66
CA ASP A 228 4.11 26.03 9.33
C ASP A 228 4.14 25.22 8.02
N PRO A 229 4.34 25.90 6.88
CA PRO A 229 4.43 25.28 5.57
C PRO A 229 5.54 24.24 5.42
N ASN A 230 6.57 24.27 6.28
CA ASN A 230 7.69 23.33 6.24
C ASN A 230 7.39 22.04 6.99
N ASP A 231 6.37 22.01 7.85
CA ASP A 231 5.99 20.80 8.56
C ASP A 231 5.37 19.76 7.62
N GLN A 232 6.09 18.67 7.40
CA GLN A 232 5.63 17.61 6.50
C GLN A 232 4.42 16.82 7.03
N SER A 233 4.18 16.79 8.35
CA SER A 233 3.23 15.85 8.94
C SER A 233 1.79 16.15 8.55
N ALA A 234 1.41 17.43 8.56
CA ALA A 234 0.13 17.89 8.06
C ALA A 234 -0.07 17.58 6.57
N TRP A 235 0.94 17.79 5.72
CA TRP A 235 0.86 17.48 4.28
C TRP A 235 0.68 15.99 3.99
N PHE A 236 1.39 15.11 4.71
CA PHE A 236 1.22 13.66 4.57
C PHE A 236 -0.18 13.21 4.99
N TYR A 237 -0.70 13.78 6.07
CA TYR A 237 -2.06 13.50 6.52
C TYR A 237 -3.12 14.06 5.56
N TYR A 238 -2.91 15.26 5.02
CA TYR A 238 -3.77 15.83 3.96
C TYR A 238 -3.83 14.93 2.73
N ARG A 239 -2.68 14.43 2.28
CA ARG A 239 -2.60 13.45 1.20
C ARG A 239 -3.37 12.16 1.52
N TRP A 240 -3.39 11.74 2.79
CA TRP A 240 -4.18 10.59 3.23
C TRP A 240 -5.69 10.89 3.18
N LEU A 241 -6.13 12.10 3.55
CA LEU A 241 -7.53 12.57 3.45
C LEU A 241 -8.03 12.61 2.00
N LEU A 242 -7.19 13.05 1.06
CA LEU A 242 -7.47 13.00 -0.38
C LEU A 242 -7.48 11.56 -0.93
N GLY A 243 -7.01 10.58 -0.15
CA GLY A 243 -6.95 9.18 -0.54
C GLY A 243 -8.32 8.49 -0.57
N ARG A 244 -8.37 7.33 -1.22
CA ARG A 244 -9.58 6.49 -1.36
C ARG A 244 -9.57 5.30 -0.42
N ALA A 245 -10.75 4.83 0.00
CA ALA A 245 -10.87 3.58 0.74
C ALA A 245 -10.31 2.39 -0.07
N ASP A 246 -9.90 1.34 0.63
CA ASP A 246 -9.57 0.09 -0.04
C ASP A 246 -10.82 -0.46 -0.72
N ARG A 247 -10.67 -0.86 -1.98
CA ARG A 247 -11.78 -1.37 -2.77
C ARG A 247 -12.05 -2.82 -2.42
N GLU A 248 -13.32 -3.21 -2.40
CA GLU A 248 -13.66 -4.62 -2.32
C GLU A 248 -13.18 -5.37 -3.56
N GLU A 249 -12.71 -6.58 -3.33
CA GLU A 249 -12.32 -7.48 -4.40
C GLU A 249 -13.57 -7.98 -5.14
N MET A 250 -13.62 -7.73 -6.45
CA MET A 250 -14.74 -8.09 -7.31
C MET A 250 -14.26 -8.52 -8.69
N ILE A 251 -15.12 -9.22 -9.44
CA ILE A 251 -14.89 -9.49 -10.86
C ILE A 251 -15.17 -8.18 -11.63
N SER A 252 -14.11 -7.56 -12.15
CA SER A 252 -14.15 -6.27 -12.87
C SER A 252 -14.37 -6.43 -14.37
N CYS A 253 -14.02 -7.59 -14.94
CA CYS A 253 -14.23 -7.86 -16.36
C CYS A 253 -14.40 -9.35 -16.63
N VAL A 254 -15.26 -9.70 -17.59
CA VAL A 254 -15.28 -11.00 -18.25
C VAL A 254 -15.21 -10.74 -19.75
N TYR A 255 -14.28 -11.40 -20.42
CA TYR A 255 -14.08 -11.38 -21.87
C TYR A 255 -14.12 -12.80 -22.40
N VAL A 256 -14.76 -12.99 -23.55
CA VAL A 256 -14.82 -14.28 -24.23
C VAL A 256 -14.40 -14.11 -25.69
N SER A 257 -13.54 -15.01 -26.15
CA SER A 257 -13.14 -15.14 -27.55
C SER A 257 -13.63 -16.47 -28.11
N ARG A 258 -14.37 -16.41 -29.21
CA ARG A 258 -14.82 -17.56 -29.98
C ARG A 258 -13.65 -18.19 -30.75
N ASP A 259 -12.82 -17.36 -31.38
CA ASP A 259 -11.71 -17.83 -32.22
C ASP A 259 -10.64 -18.59 -31.43
N GLU A 260 -10.46 -18.21 -30.16
CA GLU A 260 -9.50 -18.82 -29.24
C GLU A 260 -10.16 -19.82 -28.29
N GLU A 261 -11.49 -19.94 -28.35
CA GLU A 261 -12.33 -20.69 -27.41
C GLU A 261 -11.90 -20.47 -25.95
N ARG A 262 -11.74 -19.19 -25.58
CA ARG A 262 -11.13 -18.78 -24.32
C ARG A 262 -11.99 -17.80 -23.56
N VAL A 263 -12.00 -17.93 -22.24
CA VAL A 263 -12.58 -16.97 -21.30
C VAL A 263 -11.46 -16.32 -20.50
N VAL A 264 -11.53 -15.00 -20.38
CA VAL A 264 -10.60 -14.18 -19.61
C VAL A 264 -11.39 -13.42 -18.55
N VAL A 265 -10.88 -13.42 -17.32
CA VAL A 265 -11.53 -12.78 -16.17
C VAL A 265 -10.56 -11.77 -15.57
N GLY A 266 -11.04 -10.54 -15.42
CA GLY A 266 -10.38 -9.45 -14.72
C GLY A 266 -10.99 -9.25 -13.32
N PHE A 267 -10.13 -8.93 -12.34
CA PHE A 267 -10.48 -8.63 -10.96
C PHE A 267 -10.12 -7.17 -10.63
N SER A 268 -10.76 -6.60 -9.60
CA SER A 268 -10.41 -5.26 -9.10
C SER A 268 -9.06 -5.19 -8.36
N GLY A 269 -8.44 -6.34 -8.08
CA GLY A 269 -7.12 -6.47 -7.48
C GLY A 269 -6.49 -7.84 -7.77
N PRO A 270 -5.19 -8.05 -7.43
CA PRO A 270 -4.53 -9.33 -7.67
C PRO A 270 -5.10 -10.47 -6.80
N VAL A 271 -5.54 -11.56 -7.42
CA VAL A 271 -6.09 -12.75 -6.74
C VAL A 271 -5.33 -14.02 -7.13
N ASN A 272 -5.51 -15.10 -6.35
CA ASN A 272 -5.08 -16.45 -6.72
C ASN A 272 -6.28 -17.33 -7.10
N ALA A 273 -6.68 -17.27 -8.36
CA ALA A 273 -7.87 -17.96 -8.87
C ALA A 273 -7.83 -19.49 -8.69
N GLU A 274 -6.64 -20.12 -8.73
CA GLU A 274 -6.50 -21.58 -8.55
C GLU A 274 -7.01 -22.04 -7.18
N SER A 275 -6.85 -21.20 -6.17
CA SER A 275 -7.34 -21.44 -4.81
C SER A 275 -8.70 -20.81 -4.50
N SER A 276 -9.16 -19.86 -5.32
CA SER A 276 -10.25 -18.94 -4.97
C SER A 276 -11.66 -19.40 -5.40
N GLY A 277 -11.82 -20.64 -5.84
CA GLY A 277 -13.13 -21.24 -6.11
C GLY A 277 -13.94 -20.50 -7.19
N LEU A 278 -13.28 -20.10 -8.28
CA LEU A 278 -13.95 -19.58 -9.48
C LEU A 278 -14.61 -20.73 -10.26
N PHE A 279 -15.85 -20.53 -10.68
CA PHE A 279 -16.51 -21.47 -11.59
C PHE A 279 -17.23 -20.73 -12.71
N LEU A 280 -17.24 -21.37 -13.88
CA LEU A 280 -17.86 -20.88 -15.09
C LEU A 280 -19.17 -21.62 -15.33
N VAL A 281 -20.22 -20.89 -15.64
CA VAL A 281 -21.49 -21.42 -16.13
C VAL A 281 -21.66 -20.94 -17.56
N LEU A 282 -21.92 -21.86 -18.48
CA LEU A 282 -22.20 -21.58 -19.88
C LEU A 282 -23.56 -22.16 -20.23
N ASP A 283 -24.46 -21.31 -20.75
CA ASP A 283 -25.83 -21.68 -21.13
C ASP A 283 -26.60 -22.40 -20.01
N GLY A 284 -26.39 -21.92 -18.78
CA GLY A 284 -26.99 -22.49 -17.57
C GLY A 284 -26.34 -23.79 -17.08
N GLN A 285 -25.30 -24.30 -17.75
CA GLN A 285 -24.58 -25.51 -17.37
C GLN A 285 -23.18 -25.19 -16.82
N PRO A 286 -22.82 -25.70 -15.63
CA PRO A 286 -21.46 -25.56 -15.10
C PRO A 286 -20.41 -26.20 -16.02
N GLN A 287 -19.32 -25.47 -16.26
CA GLN A 287 -18.20 -25.93 -17.07
C GLN A 287 -17.03 -26.33 -16.19
N ARG A 288 -16.41 -27.47 -16.49
CA ARG A 288 -15.17 -27.91 -15.83
C ARG A 288 -13.98 -27.36 -16.59
N VAL A 289 -13.46 -26.24 -16.09
CA VAL A 289 -12.32 -25.51 -16.67
C VAL A 289 -11.18 -25.41 -15.66
N GLU A 290 -9.95 -25.27 -16.17
CA GLU A 290 -8.77 -24.99 -15.36
C GLU A 290 -8.36 -23.52 -15.56
N TRP A 291 -8.42 -22.75 -14.47
CA TRP A 291 -7.96 -21.37 -14.45
C TRP A 291 -6.44 -21.33 -14.32
N ARG A 292 -5.79 -20.48 -15.12
CA ARG A 292 -4.35 -20.26 -15.07
C ARG A 292 -4.01 -18.79 -15.21
N SER A 293 -2.85 -18.43 -14.68
CA SER A 293 -2.32 -17.07 -14.80
C SER A 293 -1.90 -16.77 -16.24
N VAL A 294 -1.99 -15.49 -16.63
CA VAL A 294 -1.53 -15.01 -17.95
C VAL A 294 0.00 -15.09 -18.11
N HIS A 295 0.74 -15.14 -17.01
CA HIS A 295 2.20 -15.27 -17.03
C HIS A 295 2.67 -16.21 -15.91
N PRO A 296 3.61 -17.14 -16.17
CA PRO A 296 4.01 -18.19 -15.22
C PRO A 296 4.61 -17.64 -13.91
N CYS A 297 5.25 -16.48 -13.94
CA CYS A 297 5.80 -15.83 -12.75
C CYS A 297 4.75 -15.07 -11.91
N LEU A 298 3.53 -14.85 -12.42
CA LEU A 298 2.48 -14.12 -11.72
C LEU A 298 1.58 -15.10 -10.93
N LYS A 299 2.00 -15.43 -9.70
CA LYS A 299 1.21 -16.29 -8.79
C LYS A 299 -0.09 -15.64 -8.30
N GLN A 300 -0.09 -14.32 -8.17
CA GLN A 300 -1.28 -13.52 -7.93
C GLN A 300 -1.40 -12.54 -9.08
N SER A 301 -2.57 -12.51 -9.70
CA SER A 301 -2.83 -11.71 -10.90
C SER A 301 -4.25 -11.14 -10.85
N PRO A 302 -4.46 -9.90 -11.30
CA PRO A 302 -5.80 -9.37 -11.55
C PRO A 302 -6.42 -9.98 -12.82
N VAL A 303 -5.68 -10.69 -13.66
CA VAL A 303 -6.21 -11.32 -14.88
C VAL A 303 -5.88 -12.81 -14.91
N TRP A 304 -6.92 -13.61 -15.16
CA TRP A 304 -6.86 -15.06 -15.25
C TRP A 304 -7.58 -15.55 -16.50
N ILE A 305 -7.14 -16.68 -17.04
CA ILE A 305 -7.69 -17.26 -18.26
C ILE A 305 -8.06 -18.72 -18.06
N CYS A 306 -9.04 -19.19 -18.81
CA CYS A 306 -9.28 -20.61 -19.03
C CYS A 306 -9.65 -20.87 -20.48
N ASP A 307 -9.21 -22.01 -21.01
CA ASP A 307 -9.66 -22.46 -22.33
C ASP A 307 -10.92 -23.32 -22.17
N LEU A 308 -11.78 -23.25 -23.17
CA LEU A 308 -12.99 -24.05 -23.27
C LEU A 308 -12.73 -25.28 -24.13
N PRO A 309 -13.47 -26.38 -23.90
CA PRO A 309 -13.40 -27.53 -24.80
C PRO A 309 -13.76 -27.12 -26.24
N PRO A 310 -13.14 -27.72 -27.27
CA PRO A 310 -13.44 -27.34 -28.63
C PRO A 310 -14.90 -27.58 -29.05
N GLY A 311 -15.46 -26.64 -29.80
CA GLY A 311 -16.85 -26.60 -30.24
C GLY A 311 -17.85 -26.12 -29.18
N THR A 312 -17.39 -25.72 -27.99
CA THR A 312 -18.26 -25.30 -26.88
C THR A 312 -19.01 -24.01 -27.19
N ILE A 313 -18.37 -23.09 -27.92
CA ILE A 313 -18.96 -21.81 -28.35
C ILE A 313 -19.14 -21.80 -29.86
N SER A 314 -20.04 -22.65 -30.36
CA SER A 314 -20.33 -22.77 -31.79
C SER A 314 -21.15 -21.60 -32.34
N ASP A 315 -21.03 -21.27 -33.62
CA ASP A 315 -21.81 -20.18 -34.24
C ASP A 315 -23.21 -20.63 -34.74
N ILE A 316 -23.72 -21.73 -34.16
CA ILE A 316 -24.99 -22.36 -34.59
C ILE A 316 -26.14 -21.88 -33.71
N THR A 317 -25.88 -21.61 -32.43
CA THR A 317 -26.84 -21.09 -31.45
C THR A 317 -26.95 -19.57 -31.57
N ASN A 318 -28.13 -19.02 -31.26
CA ASN A 318 -28.41 -17.57 -31.33
C ASN A 318 -27.50 -16.74 -30.40
N GLU A 319 -27.21 -17.29 -29.22
CA GLU A 319 -26.31 -16.69 -28.24
C GLU A 319 -25.74 -17.79 -27.34
N HIS A 320 -24.59 -17.49 -26.74
CA HIS A 320 -24.01 -18.22 -25.63
C HIS A 320 -23.94 -17.30 -24.41
N ASN A 321 -24.54 -17.70 -23.30
CA ASN A 321 -24.57 -16.94 -22.06
C ASN A 321 -23.53 -17.48 -21.08
N LEU A 322 -22.53 -16.65 -20.76
CA LEU A 322 -21.46 -16.97 -19.84
C LEU A 322 -21.67 -16.23 -18.52
N THR A 323 -21.59 -16.96 -17.41
CA THR A 323 -21.55 -16.38 -16.07
C THR A 323 -20.33 -16.89 -15.33
N VAL A 324 -19.49 -15.97 -14.87
CA VAL A 324 -18.38 -16.29 -13.97
C VAL A 324 -18.78 -15.97 -12.56
N HIS A 325 -18.64 -16.94 -11.67
CA HIS A 325 -18.89 -16.81 -10.25
C HIS A 325 -17.61 -16.90 -9.45
N TRP A 326 -17.48 -16.06 -8.43
CA TRP A 326 -16.49 -16.23 -7.37
C TRP A 326 -17.22 -16.75 -6.13
N SER A 327 -16.73 -17.82 -5.50
CA SER A 327 -17.39 -18.42 -4.33
C SER A 327 -16.96 -17.82 -3.00
N GLU A 328 -15.70 -17.37 -2.88
CA GLU A 328 -15.17 -16.73 -1.66
C GLU A 328 -15.74 -15.32 -1.43
N LYS A 329 -16.15 -14.64 -2.50
CA LYS A 329 -16.79 -13.33 -2.50
C LYS A 329 -18.10 -13.46 -3.29
N PRO A 330 -19.26 -12.95 -2.82
CA PRO A 330 -20.56 -13.13 -3.49
C PRO A 330 -20.70 -12.25 -4.75
N THR A 331 -19.71 -12.28 -5.64
CA THR A 331 -19.68 -11.55 -6.89
C THR A 331 -19.82 -12.51 -8.07
N ARG A 332 -20.55 -12.07 -9.09
CA ARG A 332 -20.68 -12.77 -10.37
C ARG A 332 -20.73 -11.75 -11.49
N ARG A 333 -20.35 -12.18 -12.69
CA ARG A 333 -20.45 -11.35 -13.89
C ARG A 333 -20.93 -12.15 -15.08
N ASP A 334 -21.92 -11.59 -15.76
CA ASP A 334 -22.58 -12.17 -16.92
C ASP A 334 -22.04 -11.53 -18.21
N CYS A 335 -21.88 -12.34 -19.26
CA CYS A 335 -21.46 -11.91 -20.60
C CYS A 335 -22.17 -12.78 -21.66
N ALA A 336 -22.80 -12.14 -22.64
CA ALA A 336 -23.51 -12.81 -23.73
C ALA A 336 -22.73 -12.69 -25.04
N LEU A 337 -22.47 -13.82 -25.69
CA LEU A 337 -21.81 -13.89 -26.99
C LEU A 337 -22.80 -14.30 -28.08
N TYR A 338 -23.17 -13.33 -28.92
CA TYR A 338 -24.14 -13.50 -30.00
C TYR A 338 -23.56 -14.20 -31.23
N THR A 339 -24.43 -14.83 -32.03
CA THR A 339 -24.06 -15.39 -33.36
C THR A 339 -23.43 -14.33 -34.26
N GLY A 340 -22.43 -14.71 -35.04
CA GLY A 340 -21.71 -13.86 -35.97
C GLY A 340 -20.69 -12.91 -35.31
N ARG A 341 -20.61 -12.88 -33.97
CA ARG A 341 -19.54 -12.18 -33.25
C ARG A 341 -18.42 -13.14 -32.87
N SER A 342 -17.17 -12.70 -33.07
CA SER A 342 -15.97 -13.45 -32.66
C SER A 342 -15.64 -13.27 -31.18
N GLU A 343 -16.17 -12.24 -30.53
CA GLU A 343 -15.88 -11.94 -29.13
C GLU A 343 -17.01 -11.13 -28.46
N SER A 344 -17.02 -11.16 -27.13
CA SER A 344 -17.90 -10.34 -26.29
C SER A 344 -17.25 -10.07 -24.93
N TRP A 345 -17.72 -9.04 -24.22
CA TRP A 345 -17.24 -8.73 -22.88
C TRP A 345 -18.29 -8.04 -22.03
N CYS A 346 -18.05 -8.07 -20.73
CA CYS A 346 -18.71 -7.24 -19.73
C CYS A 346 -17.61 -6.66 -18.83
N ARG A 347 -17.52 -5.34 -18.72
CA ARG A 347 -16.47 -4.62 -17.98
C ARG A 347 -17.10 -3.44 -17.27
N ASP A 348 -16.72 -3.21 -16.01
CA ASP A 348 -16.99 -1.89 -15.42
C ASP A 348 -15.93 -0.90 -15.89
N SER A 349 -16.35 0.30 -16.29
CA SER A 349 -15.40 1.35 -16.64
C SER A 349 -14.65 1.85 -15.40
N ALA A 350 -13.46 2.44 -15.60
CA ALA A 350 -12.74 3.10 -14.53
C ALA A 350 -13.53 4.27 -13.94
N THR A 351 -14.43 4.87 -14.73
CA THR A 351 -15.37 5.91 -14.29
C THR A 351 -16.45 5.35 -13.37
N ASP A 352 -17.16 4.29 -13.79
CA ASP A 352 -18.23 3.65 -12.99
C ASP A 352 -17.71 3.12 -11.65
N GLN A 353 -16.45 2.68 -11.65
CA GLN A 353 -15.78 2.14 -10.47
C GLN A 353 -15.10 3.21 -9.59
N GLU A 354 -15.16 4.49 -9.97
CA GLU A 354 -14.40 5.57 -9.30
C GLU A 354 -12.91 5.23 -9.13
N LEU A 355 -12.33 4.50 -10.09
CA LEU A 355 -11.03 3.85 -9.93
C LEU A 355 -9.89 4.87 -9.75
N PHE A 356 -9.94 5.97 -10.51
CA PHE A 356 -8.89 7.01 -10.51
C PHE A 356 -9.29 8.27 -9.76
N ARG A 357 -10.59 8.53 -9.56
CA ARG A 357 -11.14 9.64 -8.79
C ARG A 357 -12.50 9.24 -8.23
N SER A 358 -12.82 9.71 -7.03
CA SER A 358 -14.17 9.60 -6.49
C SER A 358 -15.05 10.71 -7.03
N GLU A 359 -16.35 10.47 -7.15
CA GLU A 359 -17.30 11.55 -7.35
C GLU A 359 -17.26 12.49 -6.14
N LEU A 360 -17.43 13.79 -6.41
CA LEU A 360 -17.37 14.83 -5.39
C LEU A 360 -18.75 15.46 -5.23
N SER A 361 -19.20 15.62 -3.98
CA SER A 361 -20.34 16.47 -3.67
C SER A 361 -20.04 17.94 -3.99
N VAL A 362 -21.08 18.76 -4.04
CA VAL A 362 -20.93 20.21 -4.27
C VAL A 362 -20.13 20.85 -3.15
N GLU A 363 -20.40 20.45 -1.91
CA GLU A 363 -19.73 20.91 -0.71
C GLU A 363 -18.24 20.56 -0.74
N LYS A 364 -17.91 19.29 -1.01
CA LYS A 364 -16.52 18.83 -1.08
C LYS A 364 -15.77 19.48 -2.25
N THR A 365 -16.41 19.64 -3.40
CA THR A 365 -15.83 20.35 -4.55
C THR A 365 -15.47 21.79 -4.18
N SER A 366 -16.38 22.50 -3.53
CA SER A 366 -16.16 23.88 -3.07
C SER A 366 -14.98 23.99 -2.11
N VAL A 367 -14.90 23.09 -1.12
CA VAL A 367 -13.78 23.06 -0.17
C VAL A 367 -12.45 22.78 -0.87
N LEU A 368 -12.38 21.74 -1.72
CA LEU A 368 -11.12 21.42 -2.42
C LEU A 368 -10.68 22.51 -3.40
N GLN A 369 -11.62 23.24 -4.01
CA GLN A 369 -11.30 24.40 -4.86
C GLN A 369 -10.73 25.55 -4.03
N SER A 370 -11.32 25.85 -2.87
CA SER A 370 -10.80 26.82 -1.91
C SER A 370 -9.40 26.45 -1.41
N GLU A 371 -9.15 25.16 -1.15
CA GLU A 371 -7.83 24.65 -0.77
C GLU A 371 -6.80 24.81 -1.89
N LEU A 372 -7.20 24.55 -3.14
CA LEU A 372 -6.33 24.74 -4.31
C LEU A 372 -5.94 26.22 -4.46
N GLU A 373 -6.90 27.13 -4.35
CA GLU A 373 -6.65 28.58 -4.38
C GLU A 373 -5.71 29.02 -3.26
N SER A 374 -5.93 28.51 -2.04
CA SER A 374 -5.09 28.83 -0.89
C SER A 374 -3.66 28.30 -1.08
N CYS A 375 -3.50 27.06 -1.59
CA CYS A 375 -2.19 26.50 -1.89
C CYS A 375 -1.46 27.29 -2.99
N ASN A 376 -2.17 27.77 -4.01
CA ASN A 376 -1.57 28.64 -5.04
C ASN A 376 -1.04 29.95 -4.43
N GLN A 377 -1.77 30.57 -3.51
CA GLN A 377 -1.28 31.75 -2.78
C GLN A 377 -0.04 31.42 -1.94
N LEU A 378 -0.01 30.26 -1.28
CA LEU A 378 1.16 29.81 -0.52
C LEU A 378 2.36 29.56 -1.43
N GLN A 379 2.16 29.01 -2.63
CA GLN A 379 3.21 28.81 -3.63
C GLN A 379 3.81 30.15 -4.09
N GLU A 380 3.01 31.22 -4.20
CA GLU A 380 3.54 32.56 -4.53
C GLU A 380 4.47 33.08 -3.42
N LEU A 381 4.14 32.80 -2.15
CA LEU A 381 4.95 33.20 -1.00
C LEU A 381 6.19 32.31 -0.80
N GLU A 382 6.04 31.01 -1.02
CA GLU A 382 7.07 29.97 -0.85
C GLU A 382 7.23 29.12 -2.13
N PRO A 383 7.84 29.66 -3.20
CA PRO A 383 7.91 28.98 -4.50
C PRO A 383 8.72 27.68 -4.50
N LEU A 384 9.55 27.48 -3.47
CA LEU A 384 10.38 26.28 -3.30
C LEU A 384 9.74 25.26 -2.33
N ASN A 385 8.50 25.47 -1.90
CA ASN A 385 7.82 24.53 -1.02
C ASN A 385 7.31 23.31 -1.81
N LYS A 386 8.11 22.25 -1.80
CA LYS A 386 7.81 20.96 -2.46
C LYS A 386 6.50 20.31 -2.00
N TRP A 387 6.09 20.53 -0.75
CA TRP A 387 4.87 19.92 -0.22
C TRP A 387 3.63 20.64 -0.74
N CYS A 388 3.67 21.97 -0.76
CA CYS A 388 2.65 22.80 -1.39
C CYS A 388 2.49 22.44 -2.89
N LEU A 389 3.59 22.42 -3.65
CA LEU A 389 3.60 22.02 -5.06
C LEU A 389 2.97 20.64 -5.31
N LEU A 390 3.36 19.64 -4.51
CA LEU A 390 2.78 18.30 -4.63
C LEU A 390 1.29 18.29 -4.28
N THR A 391 0.87 19.04 -3.26
CA THR A 391 -0.54 19.12 -2.86
C THR A 391 -1.40 19.82 -3.91
N ILE A 392 -0.91 20.88 -4.57
CA ILE A 392 -1.59 21.52 -5.72
C ILE A 392 -1.84 20.48 -6.82
N ILE A 393 -0.84 19.67 -7.17
CA ILE A 393 -0.98 18.58 -8.14
C ILE A 393 -2.06 17.57 -7.70
N LEU A 394 -2.07 17.18 -6.42
CA LEU A 394 -3.07 16.24 -5.90
C LEU A 394 -4.49 16.82 -5.84
N LEU A 395 -4.62 18.11 -5.57
CA LEU A 395 -5.91 18.82 -5.59
C LEU A 395 -6.46 18.96 -7.00
N MET A 396 -5.63 19.38 -7.96
CA MET A 396 -5.99 19.40 -9.38
C MET A 396 -6.42 18.00 -9.87
N ARG A 397 -5.72 16.95 -9.42
CA ARG A 397 -6.08 15.55 -9.70
C ARG A 397 -7.45 15.17 -9.13
N ALA A 398 -7.76 15.60 -7.90
CA ALA A 398 -9.01 15.29 -7.23
C ALA A 398 -10.19 16.03 -7.86
N LEU A 399 -10.00 17.31 -8.23
CA LEU A 399 -11.03 18.18 -8.79
C LEU A 399 -11.35 17.85 -10.26
N ASP A 400 -10.36 18.00 -11.15
CA ASP A 400 -10.55 17.76 -12.58
C ASP A 400 -9.21 17.40 -13.26
N PRO A 401 -8.84 16.11 -13.29
CA PRO A 401 -7.55 15.68 -13.83
C PRO A 401 -7.39 15.90 -15.33
N LEU A 402 -8.50 16.01 -16.07
CA LEU A 402 -8.47 16.27 -17.51
C LEU A 402 -8.41 17.77 -17.79
N GLY A 403 -9.16 18.59 -17.04
CA GLY A 403 -9.14 20.04 -17.14
C GLY A 403 -7.81 20.66 -16.74
N TYR A 404 -7.15 20.13 -15.70
CA TYR A 404 -5.87 20.62 -15.18
C TYR A 404 -4.63 19.88 -15.72
N GLU A 405 -4.74 19.13 -16.82
CA GLU A 405 -3.64 18.29 -17.31
C GLU A 405 -2.37 19.11 -17.61
N LYS A 406 -2.52 20.27 -18.27
CA LYS A 406 -1.39 21.12 -18.65
C LYS A 406 -0.71 21.75 -17.43
N GLU A 407 -1.50 22.26 -16.50
CA GLU A 407 -1.06 22.87 -15.25
C GLU A 407 -0.35 21.81 -14.38
N THR A 408 -0.91 20.60 -14.29
CA THR A 408 -0.31 19.48 -13.57
C THR A 408 1.08 19.15 -14.10
N LEU A 409 1.26 19.09 -15.42
CA LEU A 409 2.56 18.84 -16.04
C LEU A 409 3.57 19.95 -15.74
N ALA A 410 3.15 21.20 -15.76
CA ALA A 410 4.01 22.34 -15.40
C ALA A 410 4.48 22.24 -13.94
N HIS A 411 3.57 21.94 -13.01
CA HIS A 411 3.90 21.78 -11.59
C HIS A 411 4.84 20.60 -11.34
N PHE A 412 4.69 19.48 -12.08
CA PHE A 412 5.64 18.38 -11.99
C PHE A 412 7.05 18.79 -12.41
N GLN A 413 7.21 19.63 -13.43
CA GLN A 413 8.54 20.11 -13.83
C GLN A 413 9.15 20.98 -12.73
N THR A 414 8.41 21.96 -12.22
CA THR A 414 8.87 22.80 -11.10
C THR A 414 9.23 21.94 -9.88
N LEU A 415 8.41 20.94 -9.56
CA LEU A 415 8.65 20.06 -8.42
C LEU A 415 9.94 19.23 -8.59
N LYS A 416 10.25 18.76 -9.81
CA LYS A 416 11.51 18.05 -10.09
C LYS A 416 12.74 18.95 -9.92
N GLU A 417 12.62 20.24 -10.25
CA GLU A 417 13.70 21.22 -10.08
C GLU A 417 13.91 21.59 -8.61
N VAL A 418 12.82 21.85 -7.88
CA VAL A 418 12.82 22.15 -6.44
C VAL A 418 13.32 20.96 -5.62
N ASP A 419 13.06 19.73 -6.12
CA ASP A 419 13.20 18.53 -5.32
C ASP A 419 13.91 17.36 -6.06
N PRO A 420 15.16 17.58 -6.51
CA PRO A 420 15.83 16.71 -7.49
C PRO A 420 16.05 15.28 -7.00
N MET A 421 16.21 15.09 -5.69
CA MET A 421 16.41 13.76 -5.09
C MET A 421 15.21 12.82 -5.30
N ARG A 422 14.00 13.34 -5.57
CA ARG A 422 12.79 12.55 -5.88
C ARG A 422 12.33 12.72 -7.33
N SER A 423 13.17 13.24 -8.21
CA SER A 423 12.81 13.47 -9.62
C SER A 423 12.28 12.20 -10.31
N ALA A 424 12.90 11.03 -10.07
CA ALA A 424 12.41 9.76 -10.58
C ALA A 424 11.00 9.40 -10.08
N TYR A 425 10.74 9.60 -8.77
CA TYR A 425 9.41 9.40 -8.19
C TYR A 425 8.37 10.32 -8.84
N TYR A 426 8.70 11.58 -9.09
CA TYR A 426 7.78 12.51 -9.76
C TYR A 426 7.56 12.17 -11.23
N SER A 427 8.57 11.65 -11.94
CA SER A 427 8.40 11.13 -13.30
C SER A 427 7.46 9.93 -13.34
N ASP A 428 7.60 9.01 -12.37
CA ASP A 428 6.72 7.85 -12.28
C ASP A 428 5.29 8.24 -11.89
N LEU A 429 5.12 9.18 -10.97
CA LEU A 429 3.79 9.70 -10.59
C LEU A 429 3.13 10.46 -11.74
N CYS A 430 3.89 11.25 -12.49
CA CYS A 430 3.43 11.93 -13.70
C CYS A 430 3.00 10.89 -14.76
N SER A 431 3.82 9.87 -15.01
CA SER A 431 3.48 8.77 -15.92
C SER A 431 2.16 8.11 -15.53
N LYS A 432 1.98 7.83 -14.24
CA LYS A 432 0.75 7.29 -13.69
C LYS A 432 -0.46 8.18 -14.00
N PHE A 433 -0.38 9.48 -13.74
CA PHE A 433 -1.51 10.40 -13.98
C PHE A 433 -1.85 10.53 -15.46
N MET A 434 -0.85 10.51 -16.33
CA MET A 434 -1.06 10.56 -17.78
C MET A 434 -1.71 9.28 -18.30
N ILE A 435 -1.29 8.11 -17.81
CA ILE A 435 -1.91 6.82 -18.15
C ILE A 435 -3.37 6.81 -17.69
N GLU A 436 -3.65 7.21 -16.45
CA GLU A 436 -5.02 7.29 -15.93
C GLU A 436 -5.88 8.25 -16.78
N ASN A 437 -5.35 9.42 -17.17
CA ASN A 437 -6.05 10.35 -18.06
C ASN A 437 -6.35 9.73 -19.43
N THR A 438 -5.39 9.02 -20.01
CA THR A 438 -5.58 8.36 -21.30
C THR A 438 -6.62 7.24 -21.21
N ILE A 439 -6.66 6.48 -20.11
CA ILE A 439 -7.73 5.48 -19.88
C ILE A 439 -9.10 6.17 -19.85
N LEU A 440 -9.24 7.28 -19.10
CA LEU A 440 -10.51 8.01 -19.04
C LEU A 440 -10.93 8.56 -20.42
N LYS A 441 -9.98 9.12 -21.19
CA LYS A 441 -10.25 9.60 -22.56
C LYS A 441 -10.66 8.47 -23.50
N MET A 442 -10.01 7.31 -23.39
CA MET A 442 -10.32 6.11 -24.17
C MET A 442 -11.73 5.59 -23.86
N GLU A 443 -12.09 5.51 -22.57
CA GLU A 443 -13.42 5.09 -22.13
C GLU A 443 -14.50 6.06 -22.59
N TYR A 444 -14.29 7.37 -22.45
CA TYR A 444 -15.23 8.40 -22.92
C TYR A 444 -15.45 8.36 -24.43
N ALA A 445 -14.42 8.02 -25.20
CA ALA A 445 -14.51 7.86 -26.66
C ALA A 445 -15.05 6.49 -27.09
N GLU A 446 -15.28 5.56 -26.16
CA GLU A 446 -15.70 4.18 -26.42
C GLU A 446 -14.79 3.43 -27.43
N VAL A 447 -13.49 3.72 -27.40
CA VAL A 447 -12.49 3.09 -28.28
C VAL A 447 -11.63 2.07 -27.54
N ARG A 448 -11.08 1.11 -28.27
CA ARG A 448 -10.12 0.10 -27.76
C ARG A 448 -8.68 0.41 -28.16
N VAL A 449 -8.39 1.69 -28.35
CA VAL A 449 -7.09 2.22 -28.77
C VAL A 449 -6.53 3.07 -27.64
N PHE A 450 -5.38 2.68 -27.11
CA PHE A 450 -4.68 3.39 -26.05
C PHE A 450 -3.40 4.03 -26.63
N SER A 451 -3.45 5.35 -26.83
CA SER A 451 -2.32 6.10 -27.41
C SER A 451 -1.78 7.13 -26.42
N ILE A 452 -0.49 7.04 -26.11
CA ILE A 452 0.20 7.91 -25.15
C ILE A 452 1.66 8.18 -25.58
N SER A 453 1.82 8.54 -26.85
CA SER A 453 3.12 8.88 -27.42
C SER A 453 3.60 10.28 -27.04
N ASP A 454 4.92 10.46 -26.96
CA ASP A 454 5.58 11.74 -26.64
C ASP A 454 5.17 12.35 -25.29
N LYS A 455 5.16 11.52 -24.23
CA LYS A 455 4.73 11.91 -22.88
C LYS A 455 5.79 11.75 -21.80
N ASN A 456 7.04 11.44 -22.18
CA ASN A 456 8.15 11.19 -21.25
C ASN A 456 7.82 10.11 -20.18
N LEU A 457 7.04 9.10 -20.54
CA LEU A 457 6.69 8.04 -19.60
C LEU A 457 7.95 7.26 -19.19
N THR A 458 8.13 7.10 -17.88
CA THR A 458 9.23 6.31 -17.28
C THR A 458 8.77 4.95 -16.79
N THR A 459 7.46 4.77 -16.59
CA THR A 459 6.85 3.54 -16.10
C THR A 459 5.45 3.34 -16.66
N LEU A 460 4.97 2.10 -16.63
CA LEU A 460 3.60 1.70 -16.97
C LEU A 460 2.86 1.25 -15.70
N CYS A 461 1.58 1.57 -15.61
CA CYS A 461 0.69 1.14 -14.52
C CYS A 461 -0.72 0.89 -15.04
N HIS A 462 -1.59 0.31 -14.20
CA HIS A 462 -3.00 0.03 -14.52
C HIS A 462 -3.20 -0.80 -15.79
N LEU A 463 -2.25 -1.70 -16.10
CA LEU A 463 -2.31 -2.57 -17.27
C LEU A 463 -3.47 -3.56 -17.21
N ASP A 464 -3.95 -3.87 -16.00
CA ASP A 464 -5.18 -4.62 -15.74
C ASP A 464 -6.44 -3.95 -16.33
N GLN A 465 -6.43 -2.61 -16.48
CA GLN A 465 -7.52 -1.87 -17.11
C GLN A 465 -7.49 -1.92 -18.64
N LEU A 466 -6.40 -2.42 -19.22
CA LEU A 466 -6.16 -2.46 -20.66
C LEU A 466 -6.44 -3.84 -21.27
N LEU A 467 -7.09 -4.75 -20.53
CA LEU A 467 -7.45 -6.11 -20.96
C LEU A 467 -8.04 -6.17 -22.38
N LEU A 468 -8.96 -5.24 -22.66
CA LEU A 468 -9.73 -5.18 -23.90
C LEU A 468 -9.06 -4.36 -25.00
N VAL A 469 -7.94 -3.68 -24.74
CA VAL A 469 -7.29 -2.81 -25.72
C VAL A 469 -6.71 -3.64 -26.88
N THR A 470 -6.95 -3.20 -28.11
CA THR A 470 -6.45 -3.86 -29.32
C THR A 470 -5.22 -3.16 -29.89
N HIS A 471 -5.09 -1.85 -29.71
CA HIS A 471 -3.97 -1.08 -30.25
C HIS A 471 -3.35 -0.22 -29.15
N ILE A 472 -2.03 -0.33 -28.99
CA ILE A 472 -1.26 0.46 -28.03
C ILE A 472 -0.17 1.23 -28.76
N SER A 473 -0.10 2.54 -28.51
CA SER A 473 0.99 3.41 -28.95
C SER A 473 1.69 4.05 -27.75
N LEU A 474 2.93 3.63 -27.51
CA LEU A 474 3.84 4.07 -26.44
C LEU A 474 5.08 4.77 -27.01
N SER A 475 5.08 5.11 -28.29
CA SER A 475 6.25 5.60 -29.01
C SER A 475 6.77 6.94 -28.45
N SER A 476 8.07 7.16 -28.51
CA SER A 476 8.74 8.38 -28.04
C SER A 476 8.54 8.62 -26.54
N ASN A 477 8.88 7.64 -25.71
CA ASN A 477 8.86 7.74 -24.25
C ASN A 477 10.22 7.30 -23.67
N GLN A 478 10.32 7.13 -22.35
CA GLN A 478 11.56 6.77 -21.63
C GLN A 478 11.43 5.39 -20.97
N LEU A 479 10.65 4.48 -21.56
CA LEU A 479 10.42 3.15 -21.00
C LEU A 479 11.65 2.27 -21.18
N CYS A 480 12.16 1.69 -20.09
CA CYS A 480 13.30 0.77 -20.15
C CYS A 480 12.93 -0.71 -20.29
N ARG A 481 11.66 -1.06 -20.08
CA ARG A 481 11.16 -2.45 -20.10
C ARG A 481 9.65 -2.49 -20.29
N LEU A 482 9.16 -3.61 -20.82
CA LEU A 482 7.75 -3.99 -20.73
C LEU A 482 7.57 -4.95 -19.56
N PRO A 483 6.84 -4.57 -18.49
CA PRO A 483 6.74 -5.37 -17.27
C PRO A 483 5.88 -6.63 -17.50
N LEU A 484 6.03 -7.66 -16.66
CA LEU A 484 5.29 -8.93 -16.77
C LEU A 484 3.77 -8.75 -16.81
N GLN A 485 3.25 -7.71 -16.16
CA GLN A 485 1.83 -7.35 -16.16
C GLN A 485 1.31 -6.96 -17.55
N PHE A 486 2.19 -6.70 -18.52
CA PHE A 486 1.78 -6.44 -19.91
C PHE A 486 1.13 -7.66 -20.57
N ALA A 487 1.39 -8.87 -20.06
CA ALA A 487 0.70 -10.10 -20.49
C ALA A 487 -0.82 -10.07 -20.20
N MET A 488 -1.32 -9.11 -19.41
CA MET A 488 -2.75 -8.95 -19.13
C MET A 488 -3.56 -8.48 -20.36
N LEU A 489 -2.91 -7.94 -21.38
CA LEU A 489 -3.55 -7.32 -22.55
C LEU A 489 -3.97 -8.38 -23.57
N GLN A 490 -4.90 -9.25 -23.19
CA GLN A 490 -5.27 -10.44 -23.96
C GLN A 490 -5.97 -10.13 -25.31
N CYS A 491 -6.37 -8.88 -25.54
CA CYS A 491 -6.93 -8.42 -26.82
C CYS A 491 -5.93 -7.67 -27.72
N LEU A 492 -4.68 -7.48 -27.31
CA LEU A 492 -3.73 -6.64 -28.03
C LEU A 492 -3.35 -7.23 -29.39
N GLU A 493 -3.48 -6.44 -30.45
CA GLU A 493 -3.18 -6.77 -31.84
C GLU A 493 -1.95 -6.00 -32.34
N VAL A 494 -1.85 -4.71 -31.99
CA VAL A 494 -0.76 -3.83 -32.44
C VAL A 494 -0.09 -3.14 -31.27
N LEU A 495 1.24 -3.26 -31.19
CA LEU A 495 2.08 -2.55 -30.24
C LEU A 495 3.09 -1.67 -30.96
N GLU A 496 2.93 -0.36 -30.81
CA GLU A 496 3.93 0.64 -31.21
C GLU A 496 4.69 1.10 -29.96
N ALA A 497 5.99 0.84 -29.89
CA ALA A 497 6.85 1.25 -28.78
C ALA A 497 8.21 1.76 -29.29
N GLU A 498 8.19 2.47 -30.41
CA GLU A 498 9.38 3.03 -31.04
C GLU A 498 10.02 4.14 -30.19
N ASN A 499 11.31 4.40 -30.37
CA ASN A 499 12.03 5.50 -29.71
C ASN A 499 11.86 5.51 -28.18
N ASN A 500 12.11 4.35 -27.56
CA ASN A 500 12.14 4.17 -26.12
C ASN A 500 13.54 3.69 -25.68
N LEU A 501 13.67 3.24 -24.43
CA LEU A 501 14.90 2.68 -23.88
C LEU A 501 14.74 1.17 -23.59
N ILE A 502 13.83 0.48 -24.27
CA ILE A 502 13.44 -0.88 -23.91
C ILE A 502 14.61 -1.84 -24.13
N GLU A 503 15.01 -2.52 -23.06
CA GLU A 503 16.04 -3.56 -23.09
C GLU A 503 15.43 -4.95 -23.11
N LYS A 504 14.27 -5.14 -22.46
CA LYS A 504 13.64 -6.45 -22.22
C LYS A 504 12.15 -6.46 -22.55
N LEU A 505 11.70 -7.58 -23.12
CA LEU A 505 10.32 -7.81 -23.57
C LEU A 505 9.59 -8.89 -22.76
N GLU A 506 9.96 -9.12 -21.49
CA GLU A 506 9.35 -10.17 -20.66
C GLU A 506 7.81 -10.06 -20.55
N GLY A 507 7.27 -8.85 -20.69
CA GLY A 507 5.83 -8.61 -20.72
C GLY A 507 5.10 -9.07 -22.00
N LEU A 508 5.81 -9.32 -23.10
CA LEU A 508 5.23 -9.79 -24.37
C LEU A 508 5.16 -11.32 -24.41
N TYR A 509 4.57 -11.89 -23.38
CA TYR A 509 4.39 -13.34 -23.22
C TYR A 509 2.92 -13.72 -23.42
N HIS A 510 2.67 -14.71 -24.27
CA HIS A 510 1.36 -15.33 -24.51
C HIS A 510 0.24 -14.32 -24.77
N LEU A 511 0.51 -13.35 -25.66
CA LEU A 511 -0.47 -12.40 -26.17
C LEU A 511 -1.11 -13.00 -27.43
N PRO A 512 -2.33 -13.58 -27.33
CA PRO A 512 -2.83 -14.51 -28.33
C PRO A 512 -3.29 -13.82 -29.64
N LYS A 513 -3.53 -12.51 -29.58
CA LYS A 513 -3.96 -11.67 -30.69
C LYS A 513 -2.86 -10.80 -31.31
N LEU A 514 -1.66 -10.76 -30.74
CA LEU A 514 -0.62 -9.81 -31.14
C LEU A 514 -0.12 -10.14 -32.55
N GLU A 515 -0.28 -9.21 -33.49
CA GLU A 515 0.08 -9.36 -34.89
C GLU A 515 1.28 -8.48 -35.29
N GLU A 516 1.39 -7.29 -34.70
CA GLU A 516 2.39 -6.29 -35.08
C GLU A 516 3.08 -5.70 -33.84
N VAL A 517 4.42 -5.69 -33.88
CA VAL A 517 5.28 -5.15 -32.83
C VAL A 517 6.34 -4.24 -33.44
N LEU A 518 6.22 -2.94 -33.19
CA LEU A 518 7.15 -1.92 -33.66
C LEU A 518 8.05 -1.45 -32.50
N LEU A 519 9.32 -1.85 -32.54
CA LEU A 519 10.32 -1.61 -31.49
C LEU A 519 11.53 -0.84 -32.00
N ARG A 520 11.37 -0.08 -33.09
CA ARG A 520 12.44 0.72 -33.68
C ARG A 520 13.11 1.64 -32.65
N ASN A 521 14.44 1.77 -32.74
CA ASN A 521 15.26 2.64 -31.90
C ASN A 521 15.07 2.39 -30.38
N ASN A 522 15.24 1.15 -29.93
CA ASN A 522 15.27 0.76 -28.52
C ASN A 522 16.70 0.29 -28.12
N LYS A 523 16.82 -0.44 -26.99
CA LYS A 523 18.10 -0.91 -26.42
C LYS A 523 18.18 -2.44 -26.32
N ILE A 524 17.40 -3.15 -27.13
CA ILE A 524 17.37 -4.62 -27.16
C ILE A 524 18.72 -5.12 -27.68
N SER A 525 19.44 -5.84 -26.83
CA SER A 525 20.86 -6.12 -27.07
C SER A 525 21.15 -7.59 -27.42
N SER A 526 20.26 -8.52 -27.07
CA SER A 526 20.46 -9.93 -27.34
C SER A 526 19.21 -10.62 -27.87
N LEU A 527 19.37 -11.78 -28.49
CA LEU A 527 18.24 -12.63 -28.94
C LEU A 527 17.45 -13.21 -27.77
N ALA A 528 18.09 -13.45 -26.63
CA ALA A 528 17.42 -13.92 -25.42
C ALA A 528 16.34 -12.93 -24.95
N ASP A 529 16.55 -11.63 -25.17
CA ASP A 529 15.57 -10.59 -24.82
C ASP A 529 14.31 -10.63 -25.70
N LEU A 530 14.36 -11.32 -26.85
CA LEU A 530 13.26 -11.49 -27.81
C LEU A 530 12.52 -12.83 -27.66
N GLU A 531 13.04 -13.78 -26.87
CA GLU A 531 12.41 -15.09 -26.63
C GLU A 531 10.92 -15.04 -26.24
N PRO A 532 10.44 -14.07 -25.43
CA PRO A 532 9.02 -13.98 -25.08
C PRO A 532 8.09 -13.92 -26.30
N LEU A 533 8.52 -13.27 -27.41
CA LEU A 533 7.73 -13.13 -28.63
C LEU A 533 7.41 -14.48 -29.29
N ALA A 534 8.21 -15.54 -29.05
CA ALA A 534 7.96 -16.87 -29.59
C ALA A 534 6.65 -17.49 -29.05
N SER A 535 6.15 -16.98 -27.93
CA SER A 535 4.87 -17.39 -27.34
C SER A 535 3.64 -16.68 -27.93
N CYS A 536 3.83 -15.71 -28.84
CA CYS A 536 2.75 -14.96 -29.48
C CYS A 536 2.38 -15.61 -30.83
N PRO A 537 1.28 -16.39 -30.92
CA PRO A 537 1.04 -17.27 -32.05
C PRO A 537 0.69 -16.55 -33.36
N LYS A 538 0.17 -15.32 -33.28
CA LYS A 538 -0.29 -14.53 -34.44
C LYS A 538 0.68 -13.45 -34.90
N LEU A 539 1.88 -13.37 -34.31
CA LEU A 539 2.86 -12.33 -34.64
C LEU A 539 3.35 -12.49 -36.09
N LYS A 540 3.12 -11.46 -36.92
CA LYS A 540 3.46 -11.43 -38.35
C LYS A 540 4.46 -10.33 -38.70
N HIS A 541 4.40 -9.20 -38.01
CA HIS A 541 5.18 -8.00 -38.30
C HIS A 541 6.03 -7.62 -37.10
N LEU A 542 7.35 -7.53 -37.30
CA LEU A 542 8.32 -7.19 -36.26
C LEU A 542 9.35 -6.18 -36.80
N ASP A 543 9.37 -4.98 -36.24
CA ASP A 543 10.37 -3.95 -36.55
C ASP A 543 11.35 -3.75 -35.39
N LEU A 544 12.61 -4.12 -35.62
CA LEU A 544 13.71 -4.00 -34.67
C LEU A 544 14.75 -2.97 -35.12
N ARG A 545 14.51 -2.20 -36.18
CA ARG A 545 15.50 -1.26 -36.73
C ARG A 545 16.09 -0.35 -35.67
N GLY A 546 17.41 -0.20 -35.67
CA GLY A 546 18.10 0.68 -34.73
C GLY A 546 18.23 0.12 -33.29
N ASN A 547 17.98 -1.17 -33.08
CA ASN A 547 18.37 -1.88 -31.86
C ASN A 547 19.78 -2.49 -32.00
N PRO A 548 20.55 -2.62 -30.90
CA PRO A 548 21.85 -3.29 -30.94
C PRO A 548 21.79 -4.74 -31.45
N VAL A 549 20.72 -5.48 -31.16
CA VAL A 549 20.55 -6.87 -31.62
C VAL A 549 20.60 -7.00 -33.15
N SER A 550 20.07 -6.01 -33.89
CA SER A 550 20.08 -5.99 -35.36
C SER A 550 21.48 -5.95 -35.99
N GLN A 551 22.50 -5.55 -35.23
CA GLN A 551 23.89 -5.51 -35.69
C GLN A 551 24.64 -6.84 -35.45
N SER A 552 23.98 -7.83 -34.84
CA SER A 552 24.62 -9.12 -34.55
C SER A 552 24.71 -9.98 -35.81
N ASP A 553 25.87 -10.59 -36.04
CA ASP A 553 26.08 -11.49 -37.16
C ASP A 553 25.11 -12.69 -37.08
N GLY A 554 24.39 -12.98 -38.17
CA GLY A 554 23.48 -14.13 -38.24
C GLY A 554 22.09 -13.92 -37.59
N VAL A 555 21.82 -12.73 -37.04
CA VAL A 555 20.57 -12.43 -36.31
C VAL A 555 19.30 -12.74 -37.11
N GLU A 556 19.28 -12.47 -38.42
CA GLU A 556 18.10 -12.73 -39.25
C GLU A 556 17.75 -14.22 -39.33
N ALA A 557 18.76 -15.10 -39.45
CA ALA A 557 18.56 -16.55 -39.53
C ALA A 557 18.11 -17.12 -38.17
N GLU A 558 18.71 -16.62 -37.09
CA GLU A 558 18.34 -17.01 -35.72
C GLU A 558 16.92 -16.54 -35.38
N LEU A 559 16.53 -15.33 -35.78
CA LEU A 559 15.17 -14.82 -35.60
C LEU A 559 14.13 -15.57 -36.42
N LYS A 560 14.44 -15.97 -37.66
CA LYS A 560 13.54 -16.85 -38.44
C LYS A 560 13.35 -18.22 -37.78
N THR A 561 14.36 -18.69 -37.04
CA THR A 561 14.28 -19.95 -36.28
C THR A 561 13.45 -19.77 -35.01
N LEU A 562 13.65 -18.67 -34.29
CA LEU A 562 12.94 -18.34 -33.05
C LEU A 562 11.47 -17.98 -33.31
N LEU A 563 11.20 -17.22 -34.37
CA LEU A 563 9.92 -16.62 -34.71
C LEU A 563 9.48 -17.02 -36.13
N PRO A 564 9.18 -18.31 -36.38
CA PRO A 564 8.92 -18.83 -37.73
C PRO A 564 7.65 -18.27 -38.39
N ASN A 565 6.72 -17.72 -37.60
CA ASN A 565 5.46 -17.16 -38.10
C ASN A 565 5.58 -15.69 -38.55
N VAL A 566 6.70 -15.03 -38.26
CA VAL A 566 6.92 -13.63 -38.62
C VAL A 566 7.24 -13.53 -40.11
N THR A 567 6.32 -12.94 -40.87
CA THR A 567 6.44 -12.78 -42.33
C THR A 567 7.16 -11.50 -42.73
N GLU A 568 7.07 -10.45 -41.92
CA GLU A 568 7.72 -9.17 -42.15
C GLU A 568 8.64 -8.85 -40.98
N LEU A 569 9.94 -9.01 -41.22
CA LEU A 569 11.00 -8.72 -40.26
C LEU A 569 11.85 -7.56 -40.77
N LEU A 570 11.91 -6.47 -40.01
CA LEU A 570 12.74 -5.30 -40.30
C LEU A 570 13.86 -5.20 -39.26
N LEU A 571 15.12 -5.16 -39.70
CA LEU A 571 16.32 -5.16 -38.85
C LEU A 571 17.16 -3.90 -39.01
#